data_AF-A0A7V9GIX4-F1
#
_entry.id   AF-A0A7V9GIX4-F1
#
_cell.length_a   1.000
_cell.length_b   1.000
_cell.length_c   1.000
_cell.angle_alpha   90.00
_cell.angle_beta   90.00
_cell.angle_gamma   90.00
#
_symmetry.space_group_name_H-M   'P 1'
#
loop_
_entity.id
_entity.type
_entity.pdbx_description
1 polymer ?
#
loop_
_entity_poly.entity_id
_entity_poly.type
_entity_poly.pdbx_seq_one_letter_code
_entity_poly.pdbx_strand_id
1 'polypeptide(L)' 'MAELEIRAVEDGDRAEVLAVLGESLGWDDPETFGAYLDWKHTANAFGRSPGWVAVVDGRVVGVRLFLRWGFRRDGSP' A
#
# COMPACT_ATOMS: atom_id res chain seq x y z
N MET A 1 8.32 -26.28 1.93
CA MET A 1 8.60 -24.91 1.43
C MET A 1 7.33 -24.14 1.64
N ALA A 2 7.38 -22.97 2.27
CA ALA A 2 6.18 -22.15 2.43
C ALA A 2 5.68 -21.70 1.06
N GLU A 3 4.37 -21.64 0.89
CA GLU A 3 3.75 -21.23 -0.38
C GLU A 3 3.75 -19.71 -0.46
N LEU A 4 4.37 -19.17 -1.52
CA LEU A 4 4.38 -17.73 -1.80
C LEU A 4 3.35 -17.42 -2.89
N GLU A 5 2.39 -16.56 -2.56
CA GLU A 5 1.43 -16.00 -3.50
C GLU A 5 1.70 -14.50 -3.67
N ILE A 6 1.58 -13.99 -4.90
CA ILE A 6 1.53 -12.56 -5.18
C ILE A 6 0.17 -12.26 -5.79
N ARG A 7 -0.62 -11.41 -5.12
CA ARG A 7 -1.96 -11.02 -5.58
C ARG A 7 -2.21 -9.52 -5.42
N ALA A 8 -3.27 -9.04 -6.06
CA ALA A 8 -3.71 -7.67 -5.87
C ALA A 8 -4.06 -7.41 -4.39
N VAL A 9 -3.74 -6.20 -3.93
CA VAL A 9 -4.14 -5.76 -2.59
C VAL A 9 -5.65 -5.57 -2.53
N GLU A 10 -6.26 -6.02 -1.44
CA GLU A 10 -7.67 -5.89 -1.15
C GLU A 10 -7.89 -5.11 0.15
N ASP A 11 -9.12 -4.62 0.38
CA ASP A 11 -9.42 -3.83 1.59
C ASP A 11 -9.20 -4.62 2.89
N GLY A 12 -9.32 -5.96 2.84
CA GLY A 12 -9.04 -6.85 3.97
C GLY A 12 -7.57 -6.88 4.40
N ASP A 13 -6.64 -6.53 3.51
CA ASP A 13 -5.19 -6.60 3.80
C ASP A 13 -4.70 -5.41 4.64
N ARG A 14 -5.55 -4.41 4.90
CA ARG A 14 -5.14 -3.11 5.46
C ARG A 14 -4.33 -3.23 6.76
N ALA A 15 -4.76 -4.10 7.68
CA ALA A 15 -4.07 -4.26 8.97
C ALA A 15 -2.67 -4.84 8.80
N GLU A 16 -2.51 -5.85 7.96
CA GLU A 16 -1.22 -6.49 7.72
C GLU A 16 -0.28 -5.62 6.87
N VAL A 17 -0.84 -4.86 5.91
CA VAL A 17 -0.08 -3.86 5.17
C VAL A 17 0.50 -2.79 6.09
N LEU A 18 -0.28 -2.29 7.05
CA LEU A 18 0.22 -1.32 8.03
C LEU A 18 1.31 -1.92 8.93
N ALA A 19 1.18 -3.19 9.32
CA ALA A 19 2.22 -3.87 10.09
C ALA A 19 3.54 -3.98 9.30
N VAL A 20 3.49 -4.44 8.05
CA VAL A 20 4.67 -4.55 7.16
C VAL A 20 5.34 -3.21 6.93
N LEU A 21 4.55 -2.15 6.66
CA LEU A 21 5.08 -0.80 6.49
C LEU A 21 5.65 -0.24 7.80
N GLY A 22 4.99 -0.54 8.93
CA GLY A 22 5.45 -0.30 10.30
C GLY A 22 6.88 -0.76 10.51
N GLU A 23 7.08 -2.07 10.35
CA GLU A 23 8.36 -2.73 10.55
C GLU A 23 9.42 -2.29 9.53
N SER A 24 9.02 -2.04 8.28
CA SER A 24 9.97 -1.74 7.19
C SER A 24 10.40 -0.27 7.12
N LEU A 25 9.51 0.66 7.48
CA LEU A 25 9.72 2.11 7.33
C LEU A 25 9.92 2.84 8.66
N GLY A 26 9.80 2.15 9.81
CA GLY A 26 9.93 2.76 11.13
C GLY A 26 8.76 3.69 11.45
N TRP A 27 7.53 3.22 11.18
CA TRP A 27 6.32 3.99 11.44
C TRP A 27 5.80 3.70 12.85
N ASP A 28 6.11 4.59 13.79
CA ASP A 28 5.91 4.37 15.23
C ASP A 28 4.50 4.75 15.74
N ASP A 29 3.71 5.49 14.95
CA ASP A 29 2.34 5.92 15.28
C ASP A 29 1.31 5.33 14.32
N PRO A 30 0.70 4.19 14.67
CA PRO A 30 -0.25 3.49 13.80
C PRO A 30 -1.46 4.32 13.37
N GLU A 31 -1.89 5.29 14.19
CA GLU A 31 -3.07 6.11 13.88
C GLU A 31 -2.73 7.14 12.80
N THR A 32 -1.65 7.90 13.00
CA THR A 32 -1.18 8.89 12.04
C THR A 32 -0.80 8.25 10.70
N PHE A 33 -0.05 7.13 10.75
CA PHE A 33 0.38 6.45 9.54
C PHE A 33 -0.76 5.72 8.83
N GLY A 34 -1.74 5.19 9.57
CA GLY A 34 -2.98 4.65 9.01
C GLY A 34 -3.75 5.70 8.21
N ALA A 35 -3.97 6.87 8.81
CA ALA A 35 -4.65 7.98 8.15
C ALA A 35 -3.85 8.48 6.92
N TYR A 36 -2.52 8.55 7.02
CA TYR A 36 -1.66 8.90 5.89
C TYR A 36 -1.76 7.89 4.74
N LEU A 37 -1.74 6.59 5.04
CA LEU A 37 -1.90 5.53 4.05
C LEU A 37 -3.25 5.65 3.33
N ASP A 38 -4.34 5.83 4.07
CA ASP A 38 -5.69 5.94 3.52
C ASP A 38 -5.83 7.18 2.63
N TRP A 39 -5.36 8.33 3.08
CA TRP A 39 -5.33 9.55 2.28
C TRP A 39 -4.55 9.36 0.97
N LYS A 40 -3.36 8.77 1.07
CA LYS A 40 -2.42 8.63 -0.05
C LYS A 40 -2.85 7.56 -1.05
N HIS A 41 -3.39 6.44 -0.61
CA HIS A 41 -3.61 5.28 -1.47
C HIS A 41 -5.09 4.98 -1.76
N THR A 42 -6.02 5.45 -0.93
CA THR A 42 -7.46 5.22 -1.11
C THR A 42 -8.18 6.49 -1.56
N ALA A 43 -8.00 7.60 -0.82
CA ALA A 43 -8.72 8.86 -1.06
C ALA A 43 -8.03 9.82 -2.05
N ASN A 44 -6.92 9.40 -2.66
CA ASN A 44 -6.15 10.29 -3.53
C ASN A 44 -6.93 10.74 -4.79
N ALA A 45 -6.60 11.93 -5.30
CA ALA A 45 -7.31 12.58 -6.39
C ALA A 45 -7.28 11.84 -7.74
N PHE A 46 -6.37 10.86 -7.91
CA PHE A 46 -6.23 10.07 -9.14
C PHE A 46 -6.88 8.68 -9.02
N GLY A 47 -7.70 8.48 -7.98
CA GLY A 47 -8.38 7.22 -7.67
C GLY A 47 -7.49 6.21 -6.98
N ARG A 48 -8.08 5.15 -6.42
CA ARG A 48 -7.38 4.14 -5.62
C ARG A 48 -6.08 3.66 -6.30
N SER A 49 -5.00 3.67 -5.52
CA SER A 49 -3.69 3.18 -5.93
C SER A 49 -3.76 1.69 -6.27
N PRO A 50 -3.26 1.22 -7.42
CA PRO A 50 -3.02 -0.20 -7.63
C PRO A 50 -1.88 -0.67 -6.72
N GLY A 51 -1.95 -1.93 -6.32
CA GLY A 51 -0.94 -2.51 -5.46
C GLY A 51 -1.02 -4.03 -5.39
N TRP A 52 0.05 -4.62 -4.90
CA TRP A 52 0.18 -6.05 -4.70
C TRP A 52 0.70 -6.35 -3.30
N VAL A 53 0.28 -7.50 -2.79
CA VAL A 53 0.82 -8.11 -1.57
C VAL A 53 1.53 -9.41 -1.92
N ALA A 54 2.60 -9.69 -1.19
CA ALA A 54 3.22 -11.00 -1.14
C ALA A 54 2.70 -11.72 0.11
N VAL A 55 2.11 -12.90 -0.06
CA VAL A 55 1.49 -13.68 1.00
C VAL A 55 2.26 -14.98 1.18
N VAL A 56 2.66 -15.29 2.41
CA VAL A 56 3.33 -16.54 2.79
C VAL A 56 2.55 -17.17 3.93
N ASP A 57 2.10 -18.42 3.75
CA ASP A 57 1.30 -19.17 4.74
C ASP A 57 0.08 -18.36 5.26
N GLY A 58 -0.56 -17.61 4.35
CA GLY A 58 -1.74 -16.79 4.65
C GLY A 58 -1.47 -15.43 5.29
N ARG A 59 -0.20 -15.01 5.44
CA ARG A 59 0.19 -13.69 5.98
C ARG A 59 0.85 -12.82 4.94
N VAL A 60 0.52 -11.53 4.92
CA VAL A 60 1.20 -10.53 4.10
C VAL A 60 2.59 -10.29 4.68
N VAL A 61 3.62 -10.56 3.87
CA VAL A 61 5.04 -10.35 4.21
C VAL A 61 5.70 -9.27 3.37
N GLY A 62 4.97 -8.71 2.41
CA GLY A 62 5.48 -7.67 1.53
C GLY A 62 4.33 -6.93 0.85
N VAL A 63 4.55 -5.66 0.57
CA VAL A 63 3.56 -4.80 -0.09
C VAL A 63 4.25 -3.85 -1.06
N ARG A 64 3.60 -3.62 -2.20
CA ARG A 64 3.99 -2.58 -3.15
C ARG A 64 2.75 -1.83 -3.62
N LEU A 65 2.73 -0.53 -3.37
CA LEU A 65 1.68 0.39 -3.81
C LEU A 65 2.23 1.40 -4.81
N PHE A 66 1.43 1.78 -5.80
CA PHE A 66 1.80 2.78 -6.80
C PHE A 66 0.80 3.92 -6.83
N LEU A 67 1.28 5.16 -6.85
CA LEU A 67 0.43 6.33 -7.05
C LEU A 67 0.17 6.55 -8.54
N ARG A 68 -1.04 6.97 -8.88
CA ARG A 68 -1.48 7.26 -10.25
C ARG A 68 -1.18 8.71 -10.66
N TRP A 69 -0.02 9.23 -10.28
CA TRP A 69 0.33 10.63 -10.52
C TRP A 69 0.17 11.01 -12.00
N GLY A 70 -0.64 12.04 -12.25
CA GLY A 70 -0.64 12.76 -13.52
C GLY A 70 0.38 13.89 -13.44
N PHE A 71 1.41 13.82 -14.26
CA PHE A 71 2.40 14.89 -14.38
C PHE A 71 1.99 15.86 -15.47
N ARG A 72 2.41 17.12 -15.33
CA ARG A 72 2.34 18.11 -16.41
C ARG A 72 3.74 18.57 -16.74
N ARG A 73 4.02 18.79 -18.02
CA ARG A 73 5.26 19.38 -18.50
C ARG A 73 4.92 20.60 -19.34
N ASP A 74 5.55 21.74 -19.02
CA ASP A 74 5.41 23.00 -19.75
C ASP A 74 3.94 23.48 -19.90
N GLY A 75 3.10 23.22 -18.89
CA GLY A 75 1.69 23.61 -18.88
C GLY A 75 0.74 22.64 -19.60
N SER A 76 1.27 21.61 -20.28
CA SER A 76 0.48 20.52 -20.85
C SER A 76 0.50 19.29 -19.92
N PRO A 77 -0.59 18.50 -19.85
CA PRO A 77 -0.51 17.10 -19.44
C PRO A 77 0.55 16.34 -20.23
#